data_AF-A0A2S9FDQ0-F1
#
_entry.id   AF-A0A2S9FDQ0-F1
#
_cell.length_a   1.000
_cell.length_b   1.000
_cell.length_c   1.000
_cell.angle_alpha   90.00
_cell.angle_beta   90.00
_cell.angle_gamma   90.00
#
_symmetry.space_group_name_H-M   'P 1'
#
loop_
_entity.id
_entity.type
_entity.pdbx_description
1 polymer ?
#
loop_
_entity_poly.entity_id
_entity_poly.type
_entity_poly.pdbx_seq_one_letter_code
_entity_poly.pdbx_strand_id
1 'polypeptide(L)'
;IGIMRLVGATRWYTQLPFLVEAMLAAFIGVVLAILGLILVRALFLENALDQFYQANLIAKVDYADVIFYCAPWMLFLGLAMSGITSYVTLRLYVRR
;
A
#
# COMPACT_ATOMS: atom_id res chain seq x y z
N ILE A 1 17.51 2.14 18.16
CA ILE A 1 18.75 1.37 17.80
C ILE A 1 19.88 1.53 18.84
N GLY A 2 20.14 2.73 19.37
CA GLY A 2 21.27 2.99 20.28
C GLY A 2 21.36 2.08 21.51
N ILE A 3 20.22 1.76 22.14
CA ILE A 3 20.15 0.88 23.32
C ILE A 3 20.38 -0.60 23.00
N MET A 4 19.86 -1.10 21.87
CA MET A 4 20.00 -2.52 21.48
C MET A 4 21.44 -2.88 21.07
N ARG A 5 22.22 -1.90 20.59
CA ARG A 5 23.65 -2.08 20.32
C ARG A 5 24.49 -2.19 21.59
N LEU A 6 24.01 -1.70 22.74
CA LEU A 6 24.68 -1.87 24.04
C LEU A 6 24.59 -3.31 24.56
N VAL A 7 23.68 -4.12 24.00
CA VAL A 7 23.45 -5.52 24.41
C VAL A 7 24.06 -6.51 23.40
N GLY A 8 24.95 -6.06 22.51
CA GLY A 8 25.65 -6.93 21.55
C GLY A 8 24.82 -7.39 20.35
N ALA A 9 23.63 -6.82 20.12
CA ALA A 9 22.78 -7.20 18.99
C ALA A 9 23.40 -6.81 17.64
N THR A 10 23.43 -7.76 16.70
CA THR A 10 23.93 -7.57 15.33
C THR A 10 23.06 -6.57 14.56
N ARG A 11 23.64 -5.83 13.61
CA ARG A 11 22.93 -4.75 12.88
C ARG A 11 21.60 -5.18 12.25
N TRP A 12 21.50 -6.42 11.78
CA TRP A 12 20.27 -7.02 11.23
C TRP A 12 19.14 -7.11 12.25
N TYR A 13 19.42 -7.53 13.48
CA TYR A 13 18.43 -7.67 14.54
C TYR A 13 17.85 -6.32 14.98
N THR A 14 18.64 -5.25 14.90
CA THR A 14 18.16 -3.90 15.24
C THR A 14 17.38 -3.21 14.12
N GLN A 15 17.44 -3.73 12.91
CA GLN A 15 16.93 -3.08 11.69
C GLN A 15 15.67 -3.76 11.14
N LEU A 16 15.62 -5.09 11.25
CA LEU A 16 14.46 -5.90 10.86
C LEU A 16 13.12 -5.48 11.50
N PRO A 17 13.02 -5.16 12.82
CA PRO A 17 11.71 -4.85 13.41
C PRO A 17 11.07 -3.59 12.80
N PHE A 18 11.86 -2.55 12.52
CA PHE A 18 11.36 -1.31 11.92
C PHE A 18 10.91 -1.52 10.46
N LEU A 19 11.66 -2.33 9.70
CA LEU A 19 11.28 -2.70 8.34
C LEU A 19 9.94 -3.45 8.32
N VAL A 20 9.78 -4.43 9.21
CA VAL A 20 8.56 -5.24 9.31
C VAL A 20 7.37 -4.38 9.74
N GLU A 21 7.56 -3.48 10.71
CA GLU A 21 6.51 -2.55 11.17
C GLU A 21 6.01 -1.65 10.04
N ALA A 22 6.92 -1.10 9.23
CA ALA A 22 6.54 -0.25 8.10
C ALA A 22 5.90 -1.03 6.94
N MET A 23 6.31 -2.27 6.69
CA MET A 23 5.64 -3.15 5.73
C MET A 23 4.21 -3.48 6.19
N LEU A 24 4.01 -3.71 7.49
CA LEU A 24 2.69 -3.91 8.10
C LEU A 24 1.79 -2.68 7.95
N ALA A 25 2.32 -1.49 8.26
CA ALA A 25 1.60 -0.24 8.08
C ALA A 25 1.16 -0.02 6.63
N ALA A 26 2.04 -0.32 5.67
CA ALA A 26 1.72 -0.20 4.25
C ALA A 26 0.70 -1.24 3.78
N PHE A 27 0.77 -2.47 4.28
CA PHE A 27 -0.24 -3.49 4.00
C PHE A 27 -1.63 -3.04 4.44
N ILE A 28 -1.75 -2.49 5.65
CA ILE A 28 -3.01 -1.93 6.15
C ILE A 28 -3.49 -0.77 5.28
N GLY A 29 -2.58 0.11 4.85
CA GLY A 29 -2.89 1.23 3.94
C GLY A 29 -3.44 0.77 2.59
N VAL A 30 -2.87 -0.29 2.00
CA VAL A 30 -3.36 -0.89 0.75
C VAL A 30 -4.76 -1.47 0.94
N VAL A 31 -4.99 -2.21 2.03
CA VAL A 31 -6.32 -2.79 2.32
C VAL A 31 -7.35 -1.67 2.45
N LEU A 32 -7.03 -0.59 3.16
CA LEU A 32 -7.90 0.59 3.28
C LEU A 32 -8.13 1.27 1.93
N ALA A 33 -7.11 1.38 1.07
CA ALA A 33 -7.24 1.95 -0.27
C ALA A 33 -8.19 1.12 -1.17
N ILE A 34 -8.10 -0.22 -1.11
CA ILE A 34 -8.99 -1.12 -1.83
C ILE A 34 -10.44 -0.94 -1.36
N LEU A 35 -10.66 -0.94 -0.04
CA LEU A 35 -12.00 -0.72 0.53
C LEU A 35 -12.54 0.67 0.17
N GLY A 36 -11.70 1.69 0.24
CA GLY A 36 -12.05 3.06 -0.15
C GLY A 36 -12.43 3.17 -1.62
N LEU A 37 -11.70 2.51 -2.52
CA LEU A 37 -12.03 2.46 -3.95
C LEU A 37 -13.40 1.84 -4.20
N ILE A 38 -13.73 0.74 -3.51
CA ILE A 38 -15.05 0.08 -3.63
C ILE A 38 -16.15 1.02 -3.12
N LEU A 39 -15.96 1.64 -1.96
CA LEU A 39 -16.94 2.57 -1.36
C LEU A 39 -17.17 3.81 -2.22
N VAL A 40 -16.10 4.45 -2.69
CA VAL A 40 -16.19 5.64 -3.57
C VAL A 40 -16.84 5.26 -4.89
N ARG A 41 -16.53 4.07 -5.43
CA ARG A 41 -17.18 3.59 -6.66
C ARG A 41 -18.70 3.44 -6.47
N ALA A 42 -19.11 2.76 -5.41
CA ALA A 42 -20.53 2.50 -5.14
C ALA A 42 -21.32 3.78 -4.82
N LEU A 43 -20.74 4.71 -4.06
CA LEU A 43 -21.48 5.90 -3.60
C LEU A 43 -21.47 7.05 -4.63
N PHE A 44 -20.34 7.29 -5.31
CA PHE A 44 -20.16 8.46 -6.18
C PHE A 44 -20.18 8.10 -7.67
N LEU A 45 -19.55 6.99 -8.06
CA LEU A 45 -19.37 6.67 -9.49
C LEU A 45 -20.62 6.01 -10.09
N GLU A 46 -21.37 5.16 -9.38
CA GLU A 46 -22.61 4.59 -9.94
C GLU A 46 -23.61 5.69 -10.34
N ASN A 47 -23.86 6.66 -9.45
CA ASN A 47 -24.76 7.79 -9.72
C ASN A 47 -24.27 8.72 -10.85
N ALA A 48 -22.96 8.90 -11.01
CA ALA A 48 -22.38 9.79 -12.02
C ALA A 48 -22.14 9.11 -13.38
N LEU A 49 -21.88 7.79 -13.39
CA LEU A 49 -21.57 7.02 -14.59
C LEU A 49 -22.80 6.37 -15.23
N ASP A 50 -23.94 6.22 -14.53
CA ASP A 50 -25.18 5.72 -15.16
C ASP A 50 -25.59 6.56 -16.39
N GLN A 51 -25.33 7.87 -16.34
CA GLN A 51 -25.60 8.80 -17.45
C GLN A 51 -24.62 8.62 -18.64
N PHE A 52 -23.40 8.12 -18.39
CA PHE A 52 -22.38 7.86 -19.42
C PHE A 52 -22.40 6.41 -19.93
N TYR A 53 -22.85 5.45 -19.11
CA TYR A 53 -23.04 4.05 -19.51
C TYR A 53 -24.17 3.87 -20.51
N GLN A 54 -25.25 4.66 -20.43
CA GLN A 54 -26.30 4.69 -21.46
C GLN A 54 -25.77 5.18 -22.83
N ALA A 55 -24.69 5.96 -22.85
CA ALA A 55 -24.09 6.50 -24.08
C ALA A 55 -23.05 5.57 -24.73
N ASN A 56 -22.80 4.36 -24.20
CA ASN A 56 -21.96 3.32 -24.82
C ASN A 56 -20.50 3.75 -25.15
N LEU A 57 -19.96 4.77 -24.48
CA LEU A 57 -18.61 5.30 -24.76
C LEU A 57 -17.48 4.71 -23.88
N ILE A 58 -17.82 4.00 -22.79
CA ILE A 58 -16.83 3.52 -21.81
C ILE A 58 -17.16 2.08 -21.41
N ALA A 59 -16.16 1.18 -21.51
CA ALA A 59 -16.28 -0.21 -21.11
C ALA A 59 -16.69 -0.32 -19.63
N LYS A 60 -17.67 -1.20 -19.33
CA LYS A 60 -18.09 -1.51 -17.96
C LYS A 60 -16.90 -1.97 -17.14
N VAL A 61 -16.39 -1.09 -16.27
CA VAL A 61 -15.46 -1.48 -15.22
C VAL A 61 -16.26 -2.32 -14.23
N ASP A 62 -16.16 -3.64 -14.34
CA ASP A 62 -16.88 -4.57 -13.47
C ASP A 62 -16.23 -4.63 -12.07
N TYR A 63 -16.96 -5.09 -11.06
CA TYR A 63 -16.40 -5.32 -9.71
C TYR A 63 -15.21 -6.28 -9.74
N ALA A 64 -15.20 -7.20 -10.70
CA ALA A 64 -14.10 -8.11 -10.97
C ALA A 64 -12.83 -7.38 -11.43
N ASP A 65 -12.93 -6.31 -12.23
CA ASP A 65 -11.77 -5.64 -12.80
C ASP A 65 -10.97 -4.87 -11.74
N VAL A 66 -11.66 -4.18 -10.83
CA VAL A 66 -11.02 -3.44 -9.73
C VAL A 66 -10.30 -4.38 -8.76
N ILE A 67 -10.89 -5.54 -8.48
CA ILE A 67 -10.31 -6.51 -7.54
C ILE A 67 -9.21 -7.35 -8.20
N PHE A 68 -9.36 -7.79 -9.45
CA PHE A 68 -8.38 -8.64 -10.13
C PHE A 68 -7.24 -7.87 -10.80
N TYR A 69 -7.46 -6.67 -11.33
CA TYR A 69 -6.41 -5.91 -11.99
C TYR A 69 -5.82 -4.81 -11.12
N CYS A 70 -6.63 -4.03 -10.39
CA CYS A 70 -6.06 -2.93 -9.59
C CYS A 70 -5.46 -3.39 -8.26
N ALA A 71 -6.09 -4.34 -7.56
CA ALA A 71 -5.65 -4.76 -6.23
C ALA A 71 -4.22 -5.36 -6.20
N PRO A 72 -3.82 -6.25 -7.15
CA PRO A 72 -2.46 -6.80 -7.14
C PRO A 72 -1.39 -5.74 -7.37
N TRP A 73 -1.65 -4.78 -8.27
CA TRP A 73 -0.73 -3.68 -8.54
C TRP A 73 -0.63 -2.70 -7.38
N MET A 74 -1.74 -2.35 -6.74
CA MET A 74 -1.73 -1.52 -5.52
C MET A 74 -0.97 -2.18 -4.38
N LEU A 75 -1.17 -3.48 -4.19
CA LEU A 75 -0.48 -4.25 -3.16
C LEU A 75 1.02 -4.35 -3.45
N PHE A 76 1.38 -4.66 -4.70
CA PHE A 76 2.77 -4.74 -5.11
C PHE A 76 3.48 -3.39 -4.98
N LEU A 77 2.90 -2.32 -5.53
CA LEU A 77 3.49 -0.97 -5.47
C LEU A 77 3.53 -0.43 -4.04
N GLY A 78 2.48 -0.63 -3.25
CA GLY A 78 2.41 -0.18 -1.86
C GLY A 78 3.45 -0.85 -0.97
N LEU A 79 3.58 -2.18 -1.06
CA LEU A 79 4.61 -2.91 -0.32
C LEU A 79 6.02 -2.60 -0.83
N ALA A 80 6.23 -2.50 -2.15
CA ALA A 80 7.53 -2.17 -2.72
C ALA A 80 7.99 -0.77 -2.28
N MET A 81 7.11 0.25 -2.38
CA MET A 81 7.40 1.61 -1.94
C MET A 81 7.69 1.70 -0.45
N SER A 82 6.91 1.02 0.39
CA SER A 82 7.15 1.00 1.83
C SER A 82 8.46 0.29 2.19
N GLY A 83 8.75 -0.85 1.56
CA GLY A 83 10.00 -1.57 1.75
C GLY A 83 11.21 -0.73 1.36
N ILE A 84 11.17 -0.04 0.22
CA ILE A 84 12.23 0.86 -0.23
C ILE A 84 12.38 2.04 0.73
N THR A 85 11.29 2.73 1.06
CA THR A 85 11.31 3.89 1.96
C THR A 85 11.88 3.55 3.34
N SER A 86 11.48 2.42 3.89
CA SER A 86 11.90 1.95 5.21
C SER A 86 13.36 1.52 5.21
N TYR A 87 13.81 0.83 4.16
CA TYR A 87 15.23 0.49 4.00
C TYR A 87 16.11 1.75 3.85
N VAL A 88 15.65 2.73 3.07
CA VAL A 88 16.37 4.00 2.84
C VAL A 88 16.46 4.81 4.12
N THR A 89 15.36 5.00 4.85
CA THR A 89 15.35 5.74 6.13
C THR A 89 16.26 5.09 7.16
N LEU A 90 16.25 3.76 7.26
CA LEU A 90 17.10 3.01 8.18
C LEU A 90 18.59 3.15 7.82
N ARG A 91 18.93 3.16 6.53
CA ARG A 91 20.31 3.33 6.04
C ARG A 91 20.82 4.75 6.23
N LEU A 92 19.95 5.76 6.13
CA LEU A 92 20.26 7.16 6.40
C LEU A 92 20.47 7.41 7.91
N TYR A 93 19.62 6.86 8.77
CA TYR A 93 19.72 7.04 10.22
C TYR A 93 20.90 6.30 10.85
N VAL A 94 21.31 5.16 10.29
CA VAL A 94 22.45 4.38 10.81
C VAL A 94 23.81 4.93 10.34
N ARG A 95 23.82 5.80 9.33
CA ARG A 95 25.04 6.49 8.84
C ARG A 95 25.35 7.79 9.58
N ARG A 96 24.46 8.26 10.46
CA ARG A 96 24.73 9.33 11.44
C ARG A 96 24.98 8.68 12.81
#